data_AF-A0A9Q1BLD1-F1
#
_entry.id   AF-A0A9Q1BLD1-F1
#
_cell.length_a   1.000
_cell.length_b   1.000
_cell.length_c   1.000
_cell.angle_alpha   90.00
_cell.angle_beta   90.00
_cell.angle_gamma   90.00
#
_symmetry.space_group_name_H-M   'P 1'
#
loop_
_entity.id
_entity.type
_entity.pdbx_description
1 polymer ?
#
loop_
_entity_poly.entity_id
_entity_poly.type
_entity_poly.pdbx_seq_one_letter_code
_entity_poly.pdbx_strand_id
1 'polypeptide(L)'
;MRTRKLRSINIESFISDLRNTPLLLNPADNFDSLITQYDKVLRSILDDHAPDVERCVILRPHAPWYSDALRDAKQKRRRLERKWLKSGLTVHKDIYKRQCTIYRDLLSKAKSNYHCQEIAECEPRNLFRIIDKLSSVQSANILPNSSNPKDLADKFVKFFHDKIQKLQDRTNGQDSTLTPLC
;
A
#
# COMPACT_ATOMS: atom_id res chain seq x y z
N MET A 1 -1.01 -10.46 9.45
CA MET A 1 -0.11 -11.56 9.91
C MET A 1 0.66 -11.04 11.11
N ARG A 2 0.61 -11.71 12.26
CA ARG A 2 1.35 -11.32 13.48
C ARG A 2 2.72 -11.98 13.47
N THR A 3 3.77 -11.22 13.78
CA THR A 3 5.16 -11.71 13.74
C THR A 3 6.00 -11.05 14.81
N ARG A 4 6.86 -11.84 15.46
CA ARG A 4 7.91 -11.37 16.38
C ARG A 4 9.30 -11.48 15.74
N LYS A 5 10.18 -10.52 16.02
CA LYS A 5 11.58 -10.57 15.53
C LYS A 5 12.48 -11.34 16.50
N LEU A 6 12.20 -12.63 16.69
CA LEU A 6 12.94 -13.46 17.66
C LEU A 6 14.45 -13.53 17.39
N ARG A 7 14.86 -13.43 16.12
CA ARG A 7 16.28 -13.46 15.73
C ARG A 7 17.07 -12.20 16.07
N SER A 8 16.41 -11.10 16.41
CA SER A 8 17.08 -9.85 16.80
C SER A 8 17.12 -9.63 18.31
N ILE A 9 16.67 -10.60 19.11
CA ILE A 9 16.75 -10.53 20.56
C ILE A 9 18.22 -10.56 20.96
N ASN A 10 18.64 -9.61 21.80
CA ASN A 10 19.92 -9.70 22.46
C ASN A 10 19.81 -10.73 23.61
N ILE A 11 20.51 -11.85 23.45
CA ILE A 11 20.40 -13.00 24.35
C ILE A 11 20.92 -12.64 25.75
N GLU A 12 21.97 -11.81 25.85
CA GLU A 12 22.58 -11.44 27.13
C GLU A 12 21.63 -10.57 27.97
N SER A 13 20.99 -9.57 27.35
CA SER A 13 19.99 -8.75 28.03
C SER A 13 18.75 -9.56 28.41
N PHE A 14 18.30 -10.46 27.51
CA PHE A 14 17.14 -11.31 27.77
C PHE A 14 17.38 -12.24 28.97
N ILE A 15 18.57 -12.86 29.07
CA ILE A 15 18.94 -13.70 30.21
C ILE A 15 19.05 -12.88 31.50
N SER A 16 19.62 -11.67 31.43
CA SER A 16 19.72 -10.77 32.57
C SER A 16 18.33 -10.42 33.12
N ASP A 17 17.40 -10.04 32.25
CA ASP A 17 16.04 -9.68 32.65
C ASP A 17 15.29 -10.90 33.19
N LEU A 18 15.48 -12.08 32.58
CA LEU A 18 14.90 -13.33 33.09
C LEU A 18 15.34 -13.62 34.53
N ARG A 19 16.62 -13.43 34.85
CA ARG A 19 17.17 -13.65 36.20
C ARG A 19 16.59 -12.71 37.25
N ASN A 20 16.18 -11.52 36.86
CA ASN A 20 15.62 -10.51 37.76
C ASN A 20 14.09 -10.61 37.93
N THR A 21 13.47 -11.68 37.42
CA THR A 21 12.00 -11.79 37.42
C THR A 21 11.45 -12.48 38.66
N PRO A 22 10.21 -12.14 39.04
CA PRO A 22 9.54 -12.77 40.18
C PRO A 22 9.36 -14.28 39.98
N LEU A 23 9.41 -14.79 38.75
CA LEU A 23 9.37 -16.23 38.48
C LEU A 23 10.53 -16.99 39.14
N LEU A 24 11.72 -16.36 39.24
CA LEU A 24 12.91 -16.97 39.85
C LEU A 24 13.19 -16.46 41.26
N LEU A 25 12.82 -15.21 41.55
CA LEU A 25 13.08 -14.58 42.84
C LEU A 25 11.96 -14.81 43.87
N ASN A 26 10.72 -15.02 43.43
CA ASN A 26 9.57 -15.22 44.30
C ASN A 26 8.48 -16.05 43.61
N PRO A 27 8.72 -17.37 43.43
CA PRO A 27 7.75 -18.25 42.80
C PRO A 27 6.47 -18.36 43.64
N ALA A 28 5.32 -18.43 42.98
CA ALA A 28 4.05 -18.61 43.68
C ALA A 28 3.94 -20.01 44.31
N ASP A 29 3.35 -20.08 45.50
CA ASP A 29 3.23 -21.34 46.27
C ASP A 29 2.18 -22.31 45.72
N ASN A 30 1.15 -21.77 45.05
CA ASN A 30 0.09 -22.57 44.45
C ASN A 30 0.43 -22.89 42.99
N PHE A 31 0.20 -24.13 42.57
CA PHE A 31 0.49 -24.61 41.22
C PHE A 31 -0.21 -23.80 40.12
N ASP A 32 -1.50 -23.52 40.28
CA ASP A 32 -2.25 -22.73 39.30
C ASP A 32 -1.70 -21.29 39.21
N SER A 33 -1.35 -20.72 40.36
CA SER A 33 -0.75 -19.39 40.44
C SER A 33 0.66 -19.37 39.83
N LEU A 34 1.43 -20.45 39.97
CA LEU A 34 2.75 -20.60 39.35
C LEU A 34 2.67 -20.65 37.82
N ILE A 35 1.69 -21.39 37.27
CA ILE A 35 1.46 -21.44 35.81
C ILE A 35 1.11 -20.04 35.29
N THR A 36 0.20 -19.34 35.95
CA THR A 36 -0.19 -17.99 35.51
C THR A 36 0.97 -16.99 35.63
N GLN A 37 1.79 -17.10 36.67
CA GLN A 37 3.01 -16.31 36.84
C GLN A 37 4.01 -16.59 35.72
N TYR A 38 4.26 -17.86 35.41
CA TYR A 38 5.14 -18.29 34.32
C TYR A 38 4.72 -17.68 32.98
N ASP A 39 3.47 -17.88 32.58
CA ASP A 39 2.96 -17.41 31.29
C ASP A 39 2.98 -15.88 31.19
N LYS A 40 2.57 -15.18 32.26
CA LYS A 40 2.53 -13.72 32.27
C LYS A 40 3.93 -13.10 32.21
N VAL A 41 4.85 -13.58 33.04
CA VAL A 41 6.21 -13.06 33.13
C VAL A 41 6.96 -13.30 31.81
N LEU A 42 6.93 -14.53 31.28
CA LEU A 42 7.62 -14.83 30.03
C LEU A 42 7.04 -14.08 28.84
N ARG A 43 5.71 -13.93 28.76
CA ARG A 43 5.09 -13.12 27.70
C ARG A 43 5.52 -11.66 27.80
N SER A 44 5.55 -11.09 29.01
CA SER A 44 5.99 -9.70 29.24
C SER A 44 7.42 -9.48 28.77
N ILE A 45 8.37 -10.30 29.24
CA ILE A 45 9.78 -10.19 28.84
C ILE A 45 9.91 -10.39 27.32
N LEU A 46 9.20 -11.35 26.77
CA LEU A 46 9.24 -11.62 25.34
C LEU A 46 8.65 -10.45 24.53
N ASP A 47 7.64 -9.75 25.05
CA ASP A 47 7.08 -8.54 24.42
C ASP A 47 8.02 -7.33 24.55
N ASP A 48 8.77 -7.20 25.65
CA ASP A 48 9.78 -6.15 25.83
C ASP A 48 10.95 -6.30 24.83
N HIS A 49 11.42 -7.54 24.63
CA HIS A 49 12.57 -7.84 23.74
C HIS A 49 12.16 -8.07 22.28
N ALA A 50 10.95 -8.57 22.03
CA ALA A 50 10.45 -8.88 20.70
C ALA A 50 8.92 -8.71 20.64
N PRO A 51 8.43 -7.46 20.59
CA PRO A 51 7.00 -7.17 20.61
C PRO A 51 6.31 -7.84 19.43
N ASP A 52 5.06 -8.25 19.66
CA ASP A 52 4.22 -8.76 18.58
C ASP A 52 3.82 -7.62 17.64
N VAL A 53 4.24 -7.72 16.39
CA VAL A 53 3.97 -6.70 15.38
C VAL A 53 2.99 -7.25 14.36
N GLU A 54 1.86 -6.57 14.24
CA GLU A 54 0.93 -6.79 13.14
C GLU A 54 1.53 -6.28 11.83
N ARG A 55 1.72 -7.20 10.89
CA ARG A 55 2.12 -6.86 9.53
C ARG A 55 0.94 -6.95 8.60
N CYS A 56 0.70 -5.84 7.91
CA CYS A 56 -0.17 -5.80 6.75
C CYS A 56 0.55 -6.44 5.56
N VAL A 57 0.02 -7.58 5.10
CA VAL A 57 0.46 -8.17 3.84
C VAL A 57 -0.37 -7.53 2.74
N ILE A 58 0.27 -6.69 1.93
CA ILE A 58 -0.38 -6.09 0.76
C ILE A 58 -0.44 -7.16 -0.33
N LEU A 59 -1.63 -7.70 -0.58
CA LEU A 59 -1.89 -8.52 -1.74
C LEU A 59 -1.87 -7.61 -2.98
N ARG A 60 -0.89 -7.82 -3.84
CA ARG A 60 -0.83 -7.11 -5.13
C ARG A 60 -1.59 -7.92 -6.16
N PRO A 61 -2.47 -7.29 -6.96
CA PRO A 61 -3.13 -7.99 -8.05
C PRO A 61 -2.09 -8.54 -9.03
N HIS A 62 -2.43 -9.66 -9.66
CA HIS A 62 -1.61 -10.22 -10.72
C HIS A 62 -1.36 -9.17 -11.81
N ALA A 63 -0.12 -9.08 -12.29
CA ALA A 63 0.28 -8.13 -13.32
C ALA A 63 0.60 -8.91 -14.61
N PRO A 64 -0.36 -9.04 -15.56
CA PRO A 64 -0.20 -9.89 -16.74
C PRO A 64 0.95 -9.45 -17.65
N TRP A 65 1.29 -8.16 -17.65
CA TRP A 65 2.42 -7.59 -18.39
C TRP A 65 3.79 -7.85 -17.76
N TYR A 66 3.86 -8.45 -16.57
CA TYR A 66 5.11 -8.72 -15.87
C TYR A 66 5.73 -10.05 -16.32
N SER A 67 6.52 -10.01 -17.38
CA SER A 67 7.16 -11.18 -17.98
C SER A 67 8.44 -11.64 -17.26
N ASP A 68 8.88 -12.86 -17.61
CA ASP A 68 10.13 -13.46 -17.14
C ASP A 68 11.36 -12.60 -17.48
N ALA A 69 11.38 -11.98 -18.66
CA ALA A 69 12.44 -11.06 -19.06
C ALA A 69 12.54 -9.84 -18.12
N LEU A 70 11.41 -9.30 -17.64
CA LEU A 70 11.40 -8.22 -16.65
C LEU A 70 11.91 -8.70 -15.30
N ARG A 71 11.55 -9.92 -14.90
CA ARG A 71 12.04 -10.55 -13.67
C ARG A 71 13.55 -10.70 -13.70
N ASP A 72 14.11 -11.18 -14.81
CA ASP A 72 15.55 -11.36 -14.98
C ASP A 72 16.30 -10.02 -15.00
N ALA A 73 15.76 -9.03 -15.72
CA ALA A 73 16.33 -7.68 -15.75
C ALA A 73 16.32 -7.02 -14.35
N LYS A 74 15.26 -7.23 -13.56
CA LYS A 74 15.17 -6.77 -12.17
C LYS A 74 16.17 -7.50 -11.27
N GLN A 75 16.33 -8.81 -11.44
CA GLN A 75 17.29 -9.60 -10.67
C GLN A 75 18.73 -9.16 -10.98
N LYS A 76 19.06 -8.96 -12.26
CA LYS A 76 20.35 -8.42 -12.71
C LYS A 76 20.62 -7.05 -12.10
N ARG A 77 19.63 -6.15 -12.12
CA ARG A 77 19.72 -4.83 -11.45
C ARG A 77 20.07 -4.96 -9.96
N ARG A 78 19.39 -5.84 -9.22
CA ARG A 78 19.67 -6.11 -7.79
C ARG A 78 21.04 -6.74 -7.54
N ARG A 79 21.53 -7.59 -8.46
CA ARG A 79 22.89 -8.16 -8.37
C ARG A 79 23.95 -7.05 -8.53
N LEU A 80 23.76 -6.16 -9.50
CA LEU A 80 24.67 -5.03 -9.75
C LEU A 80 24.64 -4.00 -8.62
N GLU A 81 23.46 -3.71 -8.06
CA GLU A 81 23.30 -2.86 -6.88
C GLU A 81 24.13 -3.39 -5.70
N ARG A 82 23.98 -4.67 -5.36
CA ARG A 82 24.76 -5.31 -4.29
C ARG A 82 26.27 -5.27 -4.57
N LYS A 83 26.67 -5.49 -5.83
CA LYS A 83 28.09 -5.41 -6.23
C LYS A 83 28.64 -3.99 -6.03
N TRP A 84 27.89 -2.97 -6.43
CA TRP A 84 28.26 -1.57 -6.22
C TRP A 84 28.37 -1.23 -4.72
N LEU A 85 27.36 -1.58 -3.92
CA LEU A 85 27.38 -1.33 -2.47
C LEU A 85 28.56 -2.01 -1.77
N LYS A 86 28.95 -3.21 -2.20
CA LYS A 86 30.10 -3.93 -1.63
C LYS A 86 31.45 -3.34 -2.04
N SER A 87 31.58 -2.88 -3.28
CA SER A 87 32.86 -2.47 -3.85
C SER A 87 33.15 -0.97 -3.72
N GLY A 88 32.13 -0.12 -3.65
CA GLY A 88 32.27 1.34 -3.60
C GLY A 88 32.78 2.00 -4.90
N LEU A 89 33.13 1.23 -5.93
CA LEU A 89 33.73 1.75 -7.16
C LEU A 89 32.73 2.48 -8.07
N THR A 90 33.19 3.55 -8.72
CA THR A 90 32.42 4.36 -9.67
C THR A 90 32.00 3.55 -10.91
N VAL A 91 32.88 2.70 -11.43
CA VAL A 91 32.57 1.82 -12.58
C VAL A 91 31.36 0.92 -12.29
N HIS A 92 31.27 0.36 -11.07
CA HIS A 92 30.13 -0.46 -10.68
C HIS A 92 28.85 0.35 -10.51
N LYS A 93 28.95 1.60 -10.05
CA LYS A 93 27.82 2.55 -10.01
C LYS A 93 27.28 2.83 -11.41
N ASP A 94 28.16 3.03 -12.38
CA ASP A 94 27.75 3.33 -13.77
C ASP A 94 27.11 2.13 -14.44
N ILE A 95 27.65 0.92 -14.23
CA ILE A 95 27.02 -0.32 -14.71
C ILE A 95 25.63 -0.51 -14.09
N TYR A 96 25.49 -0.25 -12.79
CA TYR A 96 24.19 -0.29 -12.11
C TYR A 96 23.20 0.73 -12.71
N LYS A 97 23.61 1.99 -12.90
CA LYS A 97 22.79 3.04 -13.51
C LYS A 97 22.32 2.66 -14.91
N ARG A 98 23.22 2.12 -15.75
CA ARG A 98 22.86 1.62 -17.09
C ARG A 98 21.79 0.54 -17.01
N GLN A 99 21.93 -0.43 -16.10
CA GLN A 99 20.93 -1.47 -15.91
C GLN A 99 19.59 -0.92 -15.37
N CYS A 100 19.61 0.14 -14.56
CA CYS A 100 18.38 0.82 -14.13
C CYS A 100 17.61 1.39 -15.32
N THR A 101 18.30 2.05 -16.25
CA THR A 101 17.71 2.57 -17.49
C THR A 101 17.11 1.43 -18.32
N ILE A 102 17.88 0.37 -18.59
CA ILE A 102 17.41 -0.80 -19.34
C ILE A 102 16.14 -1.39 -18.72
N TYR A 103 16.12 -1.60 -17.39
CA TYR A 103 14.95 -2.14 -16.71
C TYR A 103 13.74 -1.21 -16.80
N ARG A 104 13.95 0.11 -16.67
CA ARG A 104 12.87 1.10 -16.80
C ARG A 104 12.26 1.08 -18.19
N ASP A 105 13.10 1.01 -19.22
CA ASP A 105 12.66 1.04 -20.62
C ASP A 105 11.90 -0.24 -20.97
N LEU A 106 12.42 -1.41 -20.54
CA LEU A 106 11.71 -2.68 -20.67
C LEU A 106 10.36 -2.67 -19.95
N LEU A 107 10.31 -2.12 -18.73
CA LEU A 107 9.09 -2.03 -17.95
C LEU A 107 8.06 -1.14 -18.62
N SER A 108 8.49 0.01 -19.14
CA SER A 108 7.61 0.92 -19.88
C SER A 108 7.08 0.24 -21.13
N LYS A 109 7.96 -0.39 -21.92
CA LYS A 109 7.57 -1.08 -23.16
C LYS A 109 6.57 -2.20 -22.90
N ALA A 110 6.81 -3.03 -21.90
CA ALA A 110 5.91 -4.14 -21.54
C ALA A 110 4.52 -3.64 -21.12
N LYS A 111 4.47 -2.59 -20.29
CA LYS A 111 3.19 -1.97 -19.88
C LYS A 111 2.45 -1.34 -21.06
N SER A 112 3.16 -0.54 -21.86
CA SER A 112 2.58 0.11 -23.03
C SER A 112 2.03 -0.92 -24.01
N ASN A 113 2.83 -1.93 -24.37
CA ASN A 113 2.39 -2.98 -25.29
C ASN A 113 1.14 -3.70 -24.79
N TYR A 114 1.10 -4.07 -23.51
CA TYR A 114 -0.05 -4.75 -22.92
C TYR A 114 -1.33 -3.91 -22.99
N HIS A 115 -1.28 -2.64 -22.57
CA HIS A 115 -2.47 -1.79 -22.60
C HIS A 115 -2.86 -1.38 -24.03
N CYS A 116 -1.90 -1.19 -24.93
CA CYS A 116 -2.19 -0.97 -26.36
C CYS A 116 -2.91 -2.18 -26.97
N GLN A 117 -2.47 -3.40 -26.64
CA GLN A 117 -3.13 -4.62 -27.08
C GLN A 117 -4.52 -4.77 -26.45
N GLU A 118 -4.65 -4.53 -25.13
CA GLU A 118 -5.93 -4.54 -24.41
C GLU A 118 -6.94 -3.55 -25.02
N ILE A 119 -6.48 -2.40 -25.51
CA ILE A 119 -7.30 -1.41 -26.20
C ILE A 119 -7.64 -1.85 -27.64
N ALA A 120 -6.67 -2.40 -28.37
CA ALA A 120 -6.86 -2.83 -29.76
C ALA A 120 -7.82 -4.01 -29.89
N GLU A 121 -7.85 -4.92 -28.91
CA GLU A 121 -8.74 -6.08 -28.87
C GLU A 121 -10.12 -5.75 -28.24
N CYS A 122 -10.34 -4.50 -27.82
CA CYS A 122 -11.54 -4.10 -27.11
C CYS A 122 -12.69 -3.69 -28.04
N GLU A 123 -13.90 -4.16 -27.71
CA GLU A 123 -15.13 -3.64 -28.31
C GLU A 123 -15.33 -2.14 -28.02
N PRO A 124 -15.85 -1.34 -28.98
CA PRO A 124 -16.01 0.12 -28.81
C PRO A 124 -16.81 0.52 -27.57
N ARG A 125 -17.78 -0.30 -27.17
CA ARG A 125 -18.62 -0.08 -25.97
C ARG A 125 -17.84 -0.17 -24.65
N ASN A 126 -16.73 -0.91 -24.64
CA ASN A 126 -15.91 -1.14 -23.44
C ASN A 126 -14.68 -0.22 -23.37
N LEU A 127 -14.39 0.53 -24.43
CA LEU A 127 -13.21 1.40 -24.54
C LEU A 127 -13.14 2.42 -23.40
N PHE A 128 -14.23 3.15 -23.17
CA PHE A 128 -14.30 4.16 -22.10
C PHE A 128 -14.07 3.54 -20.72
N ARG A 129 -14.56 2.32 -20.47
CA ARG A 129 -14.33 1.61 -19.21
C ARG A 129 -12.84 1.27 -19.00
N ILE A 130 -12.13 0.89 -20.06
CA ILE A 130 -10.69 0.62 -19.99
C ILE A 130 -9.92 1.91 -19.77
N ILE A 131 -10.26 2.99 -20.49
CA ILE A 131 -9.64 4.31 -20.31
C ILE A 131 -9.85 4.81 -18.88
N ASP A 132 -11.07 4.71 -18.34
CA ASP A 132 -11.38 5.07 -16.96
C ASP A 132 -10.57 4.25 -15.97
N LYS A 133 -10.40 2.95 -16.20
CA LYS A 133 -9.54 2.09 -15.36
C LYS A 133 -8.07 2.50 -15.38
N LEU A 134 -7.57 3.01 -16.50
CA LEU A 134 -6.17 3.45 -16.66
C LEU A 134 -5.93 4.86 -16.12
N SER A 135 -6.92 5.75 -16.26
CA SER A 135 -6.81 7.15 -15.89
C SER A 135 -7.30 7.46 -14.47
N SER A 136 -8.22 6.67 -13.92
CA SER A 136 -8.67 6.85 -12.54
C SER A 136 -7.72 6.15 -11.58
N VAL A 137 -7.23 6.90 -10.60
CA VAL A 137 -6.81 6.29 -9.34
C VAL A 137 -8.08 5.73 -8.74
N GLN A 138 -8.21 4.41 -8.64
CA GLN A 138 -9.31 3.77 -7.92
C GLN A 138 -9.25 4.20 -6.45
N SER A 139 -9.80 5.38 -6.15
CA SER A 139 -10.26 5.67 -4.82
C SER A 139 -11.34 4.64 -4.56
N ALA A 140 -11.16 3.83 -3.51
CA ALA A 140 -12.30 3.13 -2.96
C ALA A 140 -13.45 4.14 -2.87
N ASN A 141 -14.65 3.77 -3.29
CA ASN A 141 -15.84 4.60 -3.15
C ASN A 141 -16.16 4.70 -1.65
N ILE A 142 -15.33 5.45 -0.93
CA ILE A 142 -15.47 5.67 0.49
C ILE A 142 -16.47 6.82 0.57
N LEU A 143 -17.66 6.50 1.09
CA LEU A 143 -18.60 7.54 1.47
C LEU A 143 -17.89 8.49 2.45
N PRO A 144 -18.16 9.80 2.38
CA PRO A 144 -17.65 10.73 3.38
C PRO A 144 -17.99 10.21 4.78
N ASN A 145 -17.02 10.22 5.70
CA ASN A 145 -17.25 9.78 7.07
C ASN A 145 -18.39 10.62 7.68
N SER A 146 -19.52 9.98 7.98
CA SER A 146 -20.66 10.61 8.64
C SER A 146 -21.02 9.83 9.89
N SER A 147 -21.23 10.52 11.01
CA SER A 147 -21.67 9.89 12.26
C SER A 147 -23.11 9.39 12.21
N ASN A 148 -23.94 9.88 11.27
CA ASN A 148 -25.35 9.53 11.13
C ASN A 148 -25.76 9.45 9.64
N PRO A 149 -26.42 8.36 9.20
CA PRO A 149 -26.91 8.21 7.82
C PRO A 149 -27.82 9.34 7.34
N LYS A 150 -28.62 9.93 8.23
CA LYS A 150 -29.56 11.01 7.87
C LYS A 150 -28.85 12.31 7.51
N ASP A 151 -27.81 12.67 8.28
CA ASP A 151 -26.98 13.84 8.00
C ASP A 151 -26.22 13.69 6.67
N LEU A 152 -25.78 12.47 6.34
CA LEU A 152 -25.19 12.19 5.03
C LEU A 152 -26.22 12.39 3.90
N ALA A 153 -27.44 11.87 4.06
CA ALA A 153 -28.51 12.03 3.07
C ALA A 153 -28.87 13.51 2.86
N ASP A 154 -28.99 14.28 3.94
CA ASP A 154 -29.29 15.72 3.88
C ASP A 154 -28.17 16.49 3.17
N LYS A 155 -26.90 16.13 3.40
CA LYS A 155 -25.74 16.70 2.68
C LYS A 155 -25.77 16.36 1.19
N PHE A 156 -26.13 15.12 0.83
CA PHE A 156 -26.30 14.72 -0.56
C PHE A 156 -27.40 15.54 -1.24
N VAL A 157 -28.57 15.68 -0.59
CA VAL A 157 -29.70 16.45 -1.13
C VAL A 157 -29.29 17.91 -1.38
N LYS A 158 -28.65 18.56 -0.39
CA LYS A 158 -28.17 19.95 -0.54
C LYS A 158 -27.18 20.08 -1.69
N PHE A 159 -26.19 19.18 -1.77
CA PHE A 159 -25.19 19.24 -2.84
C PHE A 159 -25.82 19.16 -4.24
N PHE A 160 -26.75 18.23 -4.45
CA PHE A 160 -27.40 18.10 -5.75
C PHE A 160 -28.33 19.28 -6.05
N HIS A 161 -29.05 19.78 -5.06
CA HIS A 161 -29.88 20.98 -5.20
C HIS A 161 -29.05 22.19 -5.64
N ASP A 162 -27.97 22.49 -4.90
CA ASP A 162 -27.06 23.59 -5.22
C ASP A 162 -26.41 23.43 -6.59
N LYS A 163 -26.06 22.19 -6.97
CA LYS A 163 -25.46 21.91 -8.29
C LYS A 163 -26.46 22.14 -9.42
N ILE A 164 -27.70 21.69 -9.27
CA ILE A 164 -28.76 21.90 -10.26
C ILE A 164 -29.04 23.39 -10.41
N GLN A 165 -29.18 24.11 -9.29
CA GLN A 165 -29.40 25.56 -9.30
C GLN A 165 -28.26 26.29 -10.04
N LYS A 166 -26.99 25.97 -9.72
CA LYS A 166 -25.83 26.54 -10.43
C LYS A 166 -25.81 26.23 -11.91
N LEU A 167 -26.30 25.07 -12.34
CA LEU A 167 -26.39 24.72 -13.76
C LEU A 167 -27.49 25.52 -14.45
N GLN A 168 -28.65 25.66 -13.80
CA GLN A 168 -29.78 26.45 -14.30
C GLN A 168 -29.43 27.94 -14.41
N ASP A 169 -28.75 28.50 -13.41
CA ASP A 169 -28.28 29.90 -13.43
C ASP A 169 -27.30 30.15 -14.59
N ARG A 170 -26.43 29.18 -14.90
CA ARG A 170 -25.51 29.26 -16.04
C ARG A 170 -26.24 29.23 -17.38
N THR A 171 -27.26 28.39 -17.53
CA THR A 171 -28.05 28.32 -18.76
C THR A 171 -28.92 29.57 -18.93
N ASN A 172 -29.58 30.04 -17.87
CA ASN A 172 -30.45 31.22 -17.93
C ASN A 172 -29.65 32.53 -18.11
N GLY A 173 -28.38 32.57 -17.69
CA GLY A 173 -27.47 33.68 -17.97
C GLY A 173 -26.99 33.78 -19.43
N GLN A 174 -27.26 32.78 -20.28
CA GLN A 174 -26.91 32.80 -21.71
C GLN A 174 -28.09 33.22 -22.61
N ASP A 175 -29.33 33.11 -22.13
CA ASP A 175 -30.52 33.50 -22.89
C ASP A 175 -30.82 35.01 -22.86
N SER A 176 -30.11 35.78 -22.02
CA SER A 176 -30.31 37.23 -21.87
C SER A 176 -29.56 38.09 -22.91
N THR A 177 -28.84 37.50 -23.87
CA THR A 177 -28.18 38.24 -24.97
C THR A 177 -28.86 38.13 -26.34
N LEU A 178 -30.07 37.59 -26.45
CA LEU A 178 -30.87 37.70 -27.67
C LEU A 178 -31.95 38.77 -27.50
N THR A 179 -31.57 40.01 -27.81
CA THR A 179 -32.50 41.10 -28.10
C THR A 179 -33.40 40.72 -29.28
N PRO A 180 -34.72 41.04 -29.25
CA PRO A 180 -35.58 40.83 -30.38
C PRO A 180 -35.21 41.81 -31.50
N LEU A 181 -34.93 41.29 -32.69
CA LEU A 181 -34.86 42.08 -33.92
C LEU A 181 -36.28 42.56 -34.28
N CYS A 182 -36.41 43.87 -34.51
CA CYS A 182 -37.50 44.45 -35.29
C CYS A 182 -37.60 43.79 -36.67
#